data_AF-A0A7V8FP66-F1
#
_entry.id   AF-A0A7V8FP66-F1
#
_cell.length_a   1.000
_cell.length_b   1.000
_cell.length_c   1.000
_cell.angle_alpha   90.00
_cell.angle_beta   90.00
_cell.angle_gamma   90.00
#
_symmetry.space_group_name_H-M   'P 1'
#
loop_
_entity.id
_entity.type
_entity.pdbx_description
1 polymer ?
#
loop_
_entity_poly.entity_id
_entity_poly.type
_entity_poly.pdbx_seq_one_letter_code
_entity_poly.pdbx_strand_id
1 'polypeptide(L)'
;MPPALASSIITADERLAIAARLHVLMRRVMGRITDAEWMAGNEEYALAMIALARDHARRFRQPELAVCADELASALSRADAEEPQTLFKRVAYALRQRSGPRPPDA
;
A
#
# COMPACT_ATOMS: atom_id res chain seq x y z
N MET A 1 -1.68 -30.69 -19.59
CA MET A 1 -2.51 -29.51 -19.28
C MET A 1 -1.80 -28.72 -18.19
N PRO A 2 -1.36 -27.47 -18.44
CA PRO A 2 -0.81 -26.65 -17.37
C PRO A 2 -1.96 -26.08 -16.50
N PRO A 3 -1.77 -25.93 -15.18
CA PRO A 3 -2.75 -25.32 -14.30
C PRO A 3 -2.81 -23.80 -14.52
N ALA A 4 -4.03 -23.24 -14.51
CA ALA A 4 -4.28 -21.82 -14.56
C ALA A 4 -3.76 -21.14 -13.27
N LEU A 5 -2.56 -20.56 -13.34
CA LEU A 5 -2.05 -19.60 -12.36
C LEU A 5 -2.70 -18.24 -12.65
N ALA A 6 -3.96 -18.09 -12.29
CA ALA A 6 -4.59 -16.78 -12.22
C ALA A 6 -5.02 -16.52 -10.78
N SER A 7 -4.82 -15.26 -10.37
CA SER A 7 -5.49 -14.58 -9.26
C SER A 7 -4.78 -14.62 -7.91
N SER A 8 -3.61 -14.00 -7.80
CA SER A 8 -3.26 -13.30 -6.55
C SER A 8 -2.64 -11.92 -6.73
N ILE A 9 -2.62 -11.40 -7.95
CA ILE A 9 -2.15 -10.05 -8.26
C ILE A 9 -3.30 -9.07 -8.01
N ILE A 10 -3.08 -8.06 -7.17
CA ILE A 10 -4.00 -6.93 -7.07
C ILE A 10 -3.63 -5.94 -8.18
N THR A 11 -4.57 -5.70 -9.08
CA THR A 11 -4.41 -4.75 -10.18
C THR A 11 -4.56 -3.29 -9.72
N ALA A 12 -4.10 -2.34 -10.55
CA ALA A 12 -4.23 -0.91 -10.27
C ALA A 12 -5.71 -0.48 -10.17
N ASP A 13 -6.58 -1.01 -11.03
CA ASP A 13 -8.03 -0.79 -10.98
C ASP A 13 -8.65 -1.33 -9.68
N GLU A 14 -8.23 -2.50 -9.20
CA GLU A 14 -8.71 -3.04 -7.92
C GLU A 14 -8.27 -2.17 -6.73
N ARG A 15 -7.02 -1.69 -6.73
CA ARG A 15 -6.54 -0.71 -5.73
C ARG A 15 -7.38 0.57 -5.77
N LEU A 16 -7.69 1.09 -6.96
CA LEU A 16 -8.53 2.28 -7.13
C LEU A 16 -9.95 2.03 -6.61
N ALA A 17 -10.54 0.87 -6.90
CA ALA A 17 -11.87 0.52 -6.40
C ALA A 17 -11.90 0.45 -4.87
N ILE A 18 -10.89 -0.14 -4.23
CA ILE A 18 -10.78 -0.20 -2.76
C ILE A 18 -10.56 1.20 -2.17
N ALA A 19 -9.67 2.01 -2.75
CA ALA A 19 -9.43 3.39 -2.34
C ALA A 19 -10.69 4.26 -2.49
N ALA A 20 -11.47 4.08 -3.56
CA ALA A 20 -12.73 4.77 -3.79
C ALA A 20 -13.78 4.41 -2.74
N ARG A 21 -13.88 3.14 -2.33
CA ARG A 21 -14.78 2.73 -1.23
C ARG A 21 -14.40 3.42 0.08
N LEU A 22 -13.11 3.44 0.40
CA LEU A 22 -12.61 4.14 1.59
C LEU A 22 -12.91 5.64 1.50
N HIS A 23 -12.65 6.27 0.35
CA HIS A 23 -12.96 7.68 0.09
C HIS A 23 -14.44 8.03 0.34
N VAL A 24 -15.38 7.28 -0.26
CA VAL A 24 -16.82 7.56 -0.12
C VAL A 24 -17.24 7.48 1.34
N LEU A 25 -16.76 6.46 2.05
CA LEU A 25 -17.06 6.27 3.46
C LEU A 25 -16.49 7.41 4.30
N MET A 26 -15.21 7.77 4.09
CA MET A 26 -14.54 8.90 4.75
C MET A 26 -15.27 10.22 4.51
N ARG A 27 -15.70 10.50 3.28
CA ARG A 27 -16.44 11.72 2.95
C ARG A 27 -17.78 11.80 3.67
N ARG A 28 -18.49 10.68 3.78
CA ARG A 28 -19.78 10.61 4.49
C ARG A 28 -19.63 10.85 5.99
N VAL A 29 -18.62 10.26 6.62
CA VAL A 29 -18.51 10.26 8.10
C VAL A 29 -17.65 11.39 8.65
N MET A 30 -16.66 11.87 7.88
CA MET A 30 -15.76 12.95 8.29
C MET A 30 -15.98 14.26 7.54
N GLY A 31 -16.80 14.28 6.48
CA GLY A 31 -17.03 15.46 5.64
C GLY A 31 -15.80 15.91 4.83
N ARG A 32 -14.71 15.11 4.82
CA ARG A 32 -13.43 15.46 4.20
C ARG A 32 -13.35 14.90 2.78
N ILE A 33 -12.90 15.71 1.83
CA ILE A 33 -12.59 15.28 0.47
C ILE A 33 -11.17 14.71 0.49
N THR A 34 -11.02 13.46 0.10
CA THR A 34 -9.74 12.76 -0.11
C THR A 34 -9.62 12.37 -1.57
N ASP A 35 -8.42 12.35 -2.16
CA ASP A 35 -8.25 11.93 -3.55
C ASP A 35 -8.07 10.42 -3.64
N ALA A 36 -9.04 9.73 -4.23
CA ALA A 36 -9.01 8.27 -4.37
C ALA A 36 -7.91 7.80 -5.34
N GLU A 37 -7.64 8.55 -6.41
CA GLU A 37 -6.56 8.24 -7.36
C GLU A 37 -5.18 8.39 -6.70
N TRP A 38 -4.98 9.47 -5.93
CA TRP A 38 -3.73 9.65 -5.19
C TRP A 38 -3.56 8.57 -4.11
N MET A 39 -4.64 8.16 -3.46
CA MET A 39 -4.64 7.06 -2.48
C MET A 39 -4.34 5.69 -3.10
N ALA A 40 -4.71 5.46 -4.36
CA ALA A 40 -4.38 4.23 -5.05
C ALA A 40 -2.92 4.19 -5.54
N GLY A 41 -2.38 5.36 -5.94
CA GLY A 41 -1.05 5.48 -6.54
C GLY A 41 0.10 5.84 -5.59
N ASN A 42 -0.19 6.29 -4.38
CA ASN A 42 0.83 6.70 -3.39
C ASN A 42 0.64 5.95 -2.08
N GLU A 43 1.55 5.01 -1.80
CA GLU A 43 1.49 4.14 -0.63
C GLU A 43 1.58 4.92 0.69
N GLU A 44 2.50 5.89 0.81
CA GLU A 44 2.66 6.70 2.02
C GLU A 44 1.38 7.46 2.37
N TYR A 45 0.75 8.06 1.35
CA TYR A 45 -0.53 8.73 1.51
C TYR A 45 -1.65 7.74 1.88
N ALA A 46 -1.70 6.57 1.25
CA ALA A 46 -2.67 5.53 1.57
C ALA A 46 -2.53 5.06 3.03
N LEU A 47 -1.32 4.83 3.51
CA LEU A 47 -1.03 4.45 4.90
C LEU A 47 -1.46 5.54 5.88
N ALA A 48 -1.22 6.82 5.57
CA ALA A 48 -1.70 7.93 6.38
C ALA A 48 -3.24 7.96 6.45
N MET A 49 -3.93 7.71 5.33
CA MET A 49 -5.39 7.64 5.29
C MET A 49 -5.95 6.43 6.05
N ILE A 50 -5.30 5.27 5.97
CA ILE A 50 -5.64 4.08 6.76
C ILE A 50 -5.51 4.36 8.26
N ALA A 51 -4.41 4.98 8.68
CA ALA A 51 -4.18 5.32 10.08
C ALA A 51 -5.26 6.30 10.60
N LEU A 52 -5.57 7.33 9.80
CA LEU A 52 -6.63 8.29 10.11
C LEU A 52 -8.00 7.61 10.21
N ALA A 53 -8.35 6.74 9.26
CA ALA A 53 -9.60 6.01 9.23
C ALA A 53 -9.76 5.10 10.46
N ARG A 54 -8.70 4.36 10.84
CA ARG A 54 -8.69 3.52 12.05
C ARG A 54 -8.80 4.31 13.35
N ASP A 55 -8.15 5.47 13.45
CA ASP A 55 -8.29 6.36 14.61
C ASP A 55 -9.72 6.90 14.72
N HIS A 56 -10.29 7.37 13.61
CA HIS A 56 -11.68 7.85 13.58
C HIS A 56 -12.68 6.74 13.93
N ALA A 57 -12.51 5.55 13.35
CA ALA A 57 -13.35 4.37 13.64
C ALA A 57 -13.36 4.03 15.14
N ARG A 58 -12.20 4.10 15.79
CA ARG A 58 -12.06 3.85 17.25
C ARG A 58 -12.74 4.93 18.08
N ARG A 59 -12.56 6.21 17.73
CA ARG A 59 -13.12 7.34 18.47
C ARG A 59 -14.65 7.41 18.39
N PHE A 60 -15.20 7.12 17.21
CA PHE A 60 -16.63 7.31 16.92
C PHE A 60 -17.40 5.99 16.80
N ARG A 61 -16.78 4.85 17.15
CA ARG A 61 -17.40 3.51 17.13
C ARG A 61 -17.99 3.15 15.76
N GLN A 62 -17.23 3.40 14.69
CA GLN A 62 -17.62 3.09 13.30
C GLN A 62 -16.81 1.90 12.77
N PRO A 63 -17.22 0.65 13.06
CA PRO A 63 -16.47 -0.54 12.67
C PRO A 63 -16.35 -0.70 11.15
N GLU A 64 -17.32 -0.22 10.37
CA GLU A 64 -17.30 -0.26 8.90
C GLU A 64 -16.11 0.50 8.31
N LEU A 65 -15.69 1.60 8.95
CA LEU A 65 -14.55 2.40 8.52
C LEU A 65 -13.23 1.68 8.80
N ALA A 66 -13.14 0.95 9.91
CA ALA A 66 -11.99 0.10 10.20
C ALA A 66 -11.87 -1.05 9.20
N VAL A 67 -12.98 -1.74 8.88
CA VAL A 67 -12.99 -2.83 7.90
C VAL A 67 -12.49 -2.35 6.54
N CYS A 68 -12.99 -1.21 6.06
CA CYS A 68 -12.56 -0.68 4.77
C CYS A 68 -11.07 -0.26 4.75
N ALA A 69 -10.57 0.28 5.87
CA ALA A 69 -9.16 0.61 6.01
C ALA A 69 -8.27 -0.66 6.04
N ASP A 70 -8.74 -1.73 6.66
CA ASP A 70 -8.03 -3.01 6.74
C ASP A 70 -8.00 -3.73 5.37
N GLU A 71 -9.07 -3.61 4.58
CA GLU A 71 -9.08 -4.07 3.18
C GLU A 71 -8.00 -3.37 2.35
N LEU A 72 -7.90 -2.04 2.44
CA LEU A 72 -6.88 -1.28 1.72
C LEU A 72 -5.46 -1.65 2.19
N ALA A 73 -5.25 -1.80 3.49
CA ALA A 73 -3.96 -2.22 4.04
C ALA A 73 -3.51 -3.60 3.52
N SER A 74 -4.47 -4.54 3.43
CA SER A 74 -4.21 -5.88 2.89
C SER A 74 -3.88 -5.83 1.39
N ALA A 75 -4.56 -4.95 0.65
CA ALA A 75 -4.33 -4.74 -0.77
C ALA A 75 -2.97 -4.09 -1.06
N LEU A 76 -2.51 -3.16 -0.22
CA LEU A 76 -1.17 -2.59 -0.33
C LEU A 76 -0.10 -3.66 -0.08
N SER A 77 -0.22 -4.40 1.02
CA SER A 77 0.72 -5.45 1.43
C SER A 77 0.91 -6.54 0.37
N ARG A 78 -0.15 -6.91 -0.35
CA ARG A 78 -0.10 -7.92 -1.41
C ARG A 78 0.64 -7.44 -2.66
N ALA A 79 0.55 -6.15 -3.00
CA ALA A 79 1.23 -5.64 -4.18
C ALA A 79 2.67 -5.19 -3.91
N ASP A 80 3.05 -4.90 -2.66
CA ASP A 80 4.47 -4.79 -2.26
C ASP A 80 5.23 -6.11 -2.39
N ALA A 81 4.57 -7.23 -2.11
CA ALA A 81 5.12 -8.57 -2.33
C ALA A 81 5.39 -8.85 -3.83
N GLU A 82 4.91 -7.98 -4.72
CA GLU A 82 4.87 -8.20 -6.15
C GLU A 82 5.61 -7.15 -6.99
N GLU A 83 6.23 -6.12 -6.39
CA GLU A 83 7.29 -5.40 -7.13
C GLU A 83 8.37 -6.45 -7.46
N PRO A 84 8.49 -6.89 -8.73
CA PRO A 84 9.59 -7.75 -9.09
C PRO A 84 10.81 -6.89 -8.83
N GLN A 85 11.64 -7.25 -7.84
CA GLN A 85 12.88 -6.53 -7.56
C GLN A 85 13.58 -6.35 -8.89
N THR A 86 13.52 -5.14 -9.43
CA THR A 86 13.99 -4.88 -10.77
C THR A 86 15.45 -5.31 -10.79
N LEU A 87 15.91 -5.88 -11.91
CA LEU A 87 17.30 -6.33 -12.03
C LEU A 87 18.26 -5.20 -11.60
N PHE A 88 17.84 -3.96 -11.84
CA PHE A 88 18.44 -2.74 -11.34
C PHE A 88 18.54 -2.66 -9.80
N LYS A 89 17.46 -2.85 -9.04
CA LYS A 89 17.46 -2.84 -7.56
C LYS A 89 18.36 -3.95 -6.98
N ARG A 90 18.39 -5.13 -7.62
CA ARG A 90 19.28 -6.25 -7.25
C ARG A 90 20.75 -5.95 -7.52
N VAL A 91 21.06 -5.39 -8.69
CA VAL A 91 22.42 -4.96 -9.06
C VAL A 91 22.90 -3.82 -8.15
N ALA A 92 22.07 -2.81 -7.88
CA ALA A 92 22.39 -1.70 -6.99
C ALA A 92 22.69 -2.17 -5.56
N TYR A 93 21.93 -3.14 -5.05
CA TYR A 93 22.18 -3.75 -3.74
C TYR A 93 23.48 -4.56 -3.70
N ALA A 94 23.78 -5.34 -4.76
CA ALA A 94 25.02 -6.11 -4.87
C ALA A 94 26.27 -5.21 -4.95
N LEU A 95 26.20 -4.11 -5.70
CA LEU A 95 27.29 -3.13 -5.79
C LEU A 95 27.53 -2.42 -4.45
N ARG A 96 26.47 -2.11 -3.70
CA ARG A 96 26.55 -1.52 -2.36
C ARG A 96 27.25 -2.45 -1.36
N GLN A 97 26.93 -3.75 -1.38
CA GLN A 97 27.58 -4.75 -0.51
C GLN A 97 29.05 -5.00 -0.87
N ARG A 98 29.42 -4.89 -2.14
CA ARG A 98 30.81 -5.03 -2.59
C ARG A 98 31.68 -3.83 -2.19
N SER A 99 31.06 -2.68 -1.92
CA SER A 99 31.74 -1.46 -1.50
C SER A 99 31.75 -1.38 0.04
N GLY A 100 32.37 -2.36 0.69
CA GLY A 100 32.67 -2.29 2.13
C GLY A 100 33.72 -1.21 2.41
N PRO A 101 33.73 -0.60 3.62
CA PRO A 101 34.67 0.47 3.95
C PRO A 101 36.11 -0.07 3.85
N ARG A 102 36.96 0.65 3.10
CA ARG A 102 38.40 0.38 3.08
C ARG A 102 38.93 0.65 4.49
N PRO A 103 39.55 -0.34 5.17
CA PRO A 103 40.11 -0.10 6.49
C PRO A 103 41.18 1.02 6.38
N PRO A 104 41.24 1.96 7.33
CA PRO A 104 42.24 3.02 7.31
C PRO A 104 43.64 2.40 7.39
N ASP A 105 44.50 2.80 6.46
CA ASP A 105 45.87 2.31 6.32
C ASP A 105 46.66 2.54 7.62
N ALA A 106 47.35 1.49 8.10
CA ALA A 106 48.23 1.50 9.27
C ALA A 106 49.65 1.95 8.92
#